data_AF-A0ABD0PLJ8-F1
#
_entry.id   AF-A0ABD0PLJ8-F1
#
_cell.length_a   1.000
_cell.length_b   1.000
_cell.length_c   1.000
_cell.angle_alpha   90.00
_cell.angle_beta   90.00
_cell.angle_gamma   90.00
#
_symmetry.space_group_name_H-M   'P 1'
#
loop_
_entity.id
_entity.type
_entity.pdbx_description
1 polymer ?
#
loop_
_entity_poly.entity_id
_entity_poly.type
_entity_poly.pdbx_seq_one_letter_code
_entity_poly.pdbx_strand_id
1 'polypeptide(L)' 'ELIPEFYYLPEMFVNSNGYCLGDRDDGVPVCDVELPAWAKKPEDFVRINRM' A
#
# COMPACT_ATOMS: atom_id res chain seq x y z
N GLU A 1 -11.32 -8.72 10.44
CA GLU A 1 -10.26 -9.67 10.02
C GLU A 1 -9.58 -9.11 8.78
N LEU A 2 -8.28 -9.39 8.58
CA LEU A 2 -7.56 -8.98 7.37
C LEU A 2 -7.76 -10.02 6.26
N ILE A 3 -7.63 -9.58 5.01
CA ILE A 3 -7.68 -10.48 3.85
C ILE A 3 -6.31 -11.13 3.61
N PRO A 4 -6.25 -12.32 2.98
CA PRO A 4 -5.01 -13.05 2.72
C PRO A 4 -3.92 -12.23 2.00
N GLU A 5 -4.30 -11.30 1.14
CA GLU A 5 -3.42 -10.47 0.31
C GLU A 5 -2.44 -9.63 1.14
N PHE A 6 -2.80 -9.26 2.37
CA PHE A 6 -1.90 -8.55 3.30
C PHE A 6 -0.62 -9.34 3.66
N TYR A 7 -0.62 -10.66 3.42
CA TYR A 7 0.45 -11.58 3.81
C TYR A 7 1.27 -12.11 2.63
N TYR A 8 0.88 -11.83 1.38
CA TYR A 8 1.64 -12.29 0.21
C TYR A 8 1.60 -11.39 -1.04
N LEU A 9 0.72 -10.38 -1.14
CA LEU A 9 0.52 -9.59 -2.36
C LEU A 9 0.96 -8.12 -2.16
N PRO A 10 2.26 -7.79 -2.25
CA PRO A 10 2.75 -6.41 -2.08
C PRO A 10 2.21 -5.44 -3.14
N GLU A 11 1.83 -5.93 -4.31
CA GLU A 11 1.33 -5.13 -5.43
C GLU A 11 0.02 -4.41 -5.08
N MET A 12 -0.74 -4.90 -4.10
CA MET A 12 -1.98 -4.24 -3.67
C MET A 12 -1.75 -2.86 -3.06
N PHE A 13 -0.51 -2.55 -2.67
CA PHE A 13 -0.14 -1.28 -2.04
C PHE A 13 0.42 -0.26 -3.05
N VAL A 14 0.51 -0.61 -4.33
CA VAL A 14 1.11 0.24 -5.38
C VAL A 14 0.11 0.49 -6.49
N ASN A 15 -0.04 1.74 -6.90
CA ASN A 15 -0.82 2.13 -8.06
C ASN A 15 0.01 1.94 -9.34
N SER A 16 0.40 0.70 -9.63
CA SER A 16 1.28 0.35 -10.76
C SER A 16 0.71 0.73 -12.13
N ASN A 17 -0.62 0.84 -12.22
CA ASN A 17 -1.32 1.20 -13.45
C ASN A 17 -1.47 2.71 -13.64
N GLY A 18 -1.02 3.53 -12.68
CA GLY A 18 -1.07 4.99 -12.77
C GLY A 18 -2.50 5.53 -12.85
N TYR A 19 -3.45 4.92 -12.14
CA TYR A 19 -4.82 5.41 -12.11
C TYR A 19 -4.91 6.79 -11.48
N CYS A 20 -5.77 7.65 -12.02
CA CYS A 20 -6.15 8.90 -11.37
C CYS A 20 -7.23 8.60 -10.31
N LEU A 21 -6.81 8.51 -9.05
CA LEU A 21 -7.69 8.18 -7.92
C LEU A 21 -8.33 9.42 -7.28
N GLY A 22 -8.02 10.61 -7.81
CA GLY A 22 -8.47 11.90 -7.29
C GLY A 22 -7.60 12.41 -6.14
N ASP A 23 -8.09 13.46 -5.49
CA ASP A 23 -7.43 14.13 -4.37
C ASP A 23 -8.25 13.94 -3.09
N ARG A 24 -7.55 13.89 -1.96
CA ARG A 24 -8.15 13.93 -0.63
C ARG A 24 -8.66 15.36 -0.33
N ASP A 25 -9.49 15.49 0.71
CA ASP A 25 -10.03 16.80 1.13
C ASP A 25 -8.94 17.82 1.56
N ASP A 26 -7.74 17.33 1.89
CA ASP A 26 -6.55 18.14 2.19
C ASP A 26 -5.76 18.55 0.93
N GLY A 27 -6.24 18.17 -0.27
CA GLY A 27 -5.62 18.45 -1.55
C GLY A 27 -4.46 17.53 -1.91
N VAL A 28 -4.20 16.47 -1.13
CA VAL A 28 -3.16 15.49 -1.44
C VAL A 28 -3.66 14.48 -2.48
N PRO A 29 -2.97 14.29 -3.61
CA PRO A 29 -3.37 13.31 -4.61
C PRO A 29 -3.25 11.89 -4.06
N VAL A 30 -4.27 11.08 -4.33
CA VAL A 30 -4.30 9.67 -3.96
C VAL A 30 -3.50 8.86 -5.00
N CYS A 31 -2.53 8.08 -4.55
CA CYS A 31 -1.71 7.23 -5.40
C CYS A 31 -1.39 5.90 -4.69
N ASP A 32 -0.13 5.64 -4.37
CA ASP A 32 0.30 4.46 -3.61
C ASP A 32 -0.24 4.49 -2.17
N VAL A 33 -0.37 3.30 -1.57
CA VAL A 33 -0.78 3.18 -0.17
C VAL A 33 0.34 3.67 0.73
N GLU A 34 -0.01 4.54 1.68
CA GLU A 34 0.93 5.04 2.68
C GLU A 34 1.29 3.90 3.65
N LEU A 35 2.57 3.53 3.67
CA LEU A 35 3.08 2.47 4.51
C LEU A 35 3.51 2.99 5.89
N PRO A 36 3.46 2.14 6.93
CA PRO A 36 4.02 2.48 8.24
C PRO A 36 5.51 2.82 8.16
N ALA A 37 6.01 3.66 9.08
CA ALA A 37 7.41 4.12 9.07
C ALA A 37 8.47 3.01 9.08
N TRP A 38 8.13 1.80 9.53
CA TRP A 38 9.02 0.64 9.54
C TRP A 38 9.07 -0.12 8.20
N ALA A 39 8.11 0.10 7.29
CA ALA A 39 8.07 -0.49 5.96
C ALA A 39 8.43 0.57 4.93
N LYS A 40 9.66 0.49 4.40
CA LYS A 40 10.10 1.40 3.33
C LYS A 40 9.52 1.04 1.97
N LYS A 41 9.12 -0.23 1.81
CA LYS A 41 8.52 -0.76 0.59
C LYS A 41 7.37 -1.72 0.93
N PRO A 42 6.41 -1.92 0.01
CA PRO A 42 5.33 -2.88 0.18
C PRO A 42 5.81 -4.30 0.52
N GLU A 43 6.96 -4.72 -0.03
CA GLU A 43 7.53 -6.03 0.26
C GLU A 43 7.99 -6.15 1.72
N ASP A 44 8.47 -5.07 2.33
CA ASP A 44 8.83 -5.06 3.76
C ASP A 44 7.58 -5.23 4.63
N PHE A 45 6.47 -4.58 4.25
CA PHE A 45 5.19 -4.71 4.93
C PHE A 45 4.68 -6.15 4.91
N VAL A 46 4.60 -6.75 3.71
CA VAL A 46 4.17 -8.13 3.53
C VAL A 46 5.10 -9.12 4.24
N ARG A 47 6.41 -8.93 4.13
CA ARG A 47 7.40 -9.80 4.77
C ARG A 47 7.27 -9.80 6.29
N ILE A 48 7.01 -8.65 6.90
CA ILE A 48 6.84 -8.53 8.36
C ILE A 48 5.50 -9.12 8.81
N ASN A 49 4.40 -8.89 8.07
CA ASN A 49 3.11 -9.48 8.42
C ASN A 49 3.07 -11.01 8.28
N ARG A 50 3.91 -11.58 7.41
CA ARG A 50 4.02 -13.02 7.19
C ARG A 50 4.82 -13.75 8.28
N MET A 51 5.62 -13.04 9.08
CA MET A 51 6.42 -13.61 10.18
C MET A 51 5.55 -13.90 11.41
#